data_AF-A0ABD5WAV8-F1
#
_entry.id   AF-A0ABD5WAV8-F1
#
_cell.length_a   1.000
_cell.length_b   1.000
_cell.length_c   1.000
_cell.angle_alpha   90.00
_cell.angle_beta   90.00
_cell.angle_gamma   90.00
#
_symmetry.space_group_name_H-M   'P 1'
#
loop_
_entity.id
_entity.type
_entity.pdbx_description
1 polymer ?
#
loop_
_entity_poly.entity_id
_entity_poly.type
_entity_poly.pdbx_seq_one_letter_code
_entity_poly.pdbx_strand_id
1 'polypeptide(L)'
;MDFSEYADQTLLLHNNAPARYVGSVDGDDEEPLPEIMLVDVDKTGNGSDKKQVPETLTQVPDIPLNAADNERYLPLIQSDDEYGRPMFLLGTQENQSGHKLTDPATETPTVGDTEVWSVANLTGMSHPIHLHLVHFQVLGRQSIEYDPAEDDIDQNELRDPKPFEQGWNDVVSVNPGDVVHLLVHFGEYEGLFNDQTGEYMWHCHMIEHEDHDMMRPLHVQPVPEEEPSSNEETDSRSW
;
A
#
# COMPACT_ATOMS: atom_id res chain seq x y z
N MET A 1 -13.20 15.45 15.43
CA MET A 1 -14.58 15.51 15.94
C MET A 1 -14.71 16.77 16.78
N ASP A 2 -15.81 17.49 16.65
CA ASP A 2 -16.10 18.67 17.47
C ASP A 2 -17.10 18.29 18.58
N PHE A 3 -16.73 18.47 19.84
CA PHE A 3 -17.54 18.10 21.00
C PHE A 3 -18.38 19.27 21.55
N SER A 4 -18.30 20.47 20.95
CA SER A 4 -18.92 21.70 21.48
C SER A 4 -20.44 21.62 21.64
N GLU A 5 -21.12 20.78 20.86
CA GLU A 5 -22.58 20.57 20.94
C GLU A 5 -22.99 19.47 21.94
N TYR A 6 -22.04 18.81 22.60
CA TYR A 6 -22.25 17.61 23.41
C TYR A 6 -21.94 17.81 24.91
N ALA A 7 -21.89 19.05 25.40
CA ALA A 7 -21.61 19.34 26.81
C ALA A 7 -22.55 18.58 27.78
N ASP A 8 -21.99 18.06 28.87
CA ASP A 8 -22.65 17.16 29.85
C ASP A 8 -23.17 15.83 29.25
N GLN A 9 -22.70 15.41 28.08
CA GLN A 9 -23.06 14.12 27.47
C GLN A 9 -21.92 13.11 27.53
N THR A 10 -22.28 11.83 27.59
CA THR A 10 -21.37 10.71 27.37
C THR A 10 -21.60 10.16 25.97
N LEU A 11 -20.56 10.14 25.14
CA LEU A 11 -20.61 9.64 23.77
C LEU A 11 -19.90 8.28 23.69
N LEU A 12 -20.51 7.30 23.04
CA LEU A 12 -19.88 6.00 22.74
C LEU A 12 -19.28 6.06 21.34
N LEU A 13 -17.99 5.72 21.22
CA LEU A 13 -17.38 5.42 19.94
C LEU A 13 -17.74 3.99 19.57
N HIS A 14 -18.55 3.84 18.52
CA HIS A 14 -19.01 2.55 18.04
C HIS A 14 -18.11 2.01 16.92
N ASN A 15 -17.82 0.71 16.98
CA ASN A 15 -17.38 -0.05 15.82
C ASN A 15 -18.61 -0.63 15.10
N ASN A 16 -18.87 -0.19 13.88
CA ASN A 16 -19.95 -0.73 13.05
C ASN A 16 -19.44 -1.58 11.88
N ALA A 17 -18.15 -1.93 11.89
CA ALA A 17 -17.59 -2.81 10.88
C ALA A 17 -18.23 -4.21 10.99
N PRO A 18 -18.41 -4.91 9.86
CA PRO A 18 -18.81 -6.31 9.89
C PRO A 18 -17.76 -7.15 10.63
N ALA A 19 -18.22 -8.19 11.32
CA ALA A 19 -17.37 -9.24 11.88
C ALA A 19 -17.68 -10.55 11.13
N ARG A 20 -16.74 -11.13 10.36
CA ARG A 20 -15.37 -10.67 10.04
C ARG A 20 -15.32 -9.39 9.20
N TYR A 21 -14.21 -8.66 9.29
CA TYR A 21 -13.95 -7.49 8.45
C TYR A 21 -13.81 -7.89 6.97
N VAL A 22 -14.73 -7.40 6.13
CA VAL A 22 -14.79 -7.52 4.66
C VAL A 22 -14.19 -8.82 4.07
N GLY A 23 -15.06 -9.80 3.85
CA GLY A 23 -14.72 -11.13 3.36
C GLY A 23 -14.88 -12.21 4.43
N SER A 24 -14.66 -13.47 4.08
CA SER A 24 -14.77 -14.61 5.02
C SER A 24 -13.95 -15.81 4.55
N VAL A 25 -13.28 -16.46 5.50
CA VAL A 25 -12.63 -17.78 5.39
C VAL A 25 -13.12 -18.58 6.59
N ASP A 26 -14.37 -19.06 6.48
CA ASP A 26 -15.11 -19.94 7.41
C ASP A 26 -15.24 -19.53 8.91
N GLY A 27 -16.49 -19.56 9.40
CA GLY A 27 -16.86 -19.42 10.82
C GLY A 27 -18.09 -18.53 11.04
N ASP A 28 -19.19 -19.10 11.55
CA ASP A 28 -20.46 -18.38 11.82
C ASP A 28 -20.60 -17.84 13.27
N ASP A 29 -19.58 -18.03 14.11
CA ASP A 29 -19.63 -17.74 15.55
C ASP A 29 -18.85 -16.48 15.95
N GLU A 30 -18.95 -15.41 15.15
CA GLU A 30 -18.31 -14.13 15.49
C GLU A 30 -19.28 -13.12 16.07
N GLU A 31 -19.06 -12.80 17.34
CA GLU A 31 -19.80 -11.74 18.01
C GLU A 31 -19.19 -10.38 17.65
N PRO A 32 -19.98 -9.42 17.15
CA PRO A 32 -19.49 -8.08 16.90
C PRO A 32 -18.98 -7.48 18.22
N LEU A 33 -17.92 -6.67 18.12
CA LEU A 33 -17.42 -5.85 19.23
C LEU A 33 -17.77 -4.39 18.96
N PRO A 34 -19.03 -3.98 19.19
CA PRO A 34 -19.52 -2.68 18.75
C PRO A 34 -19.06 -1.51 19.60
N GLU A 35 -18.53 -1.75 20.80
CA GLU A 35 -18.16 -0.71 21.77
C GLU A 35 -16.64 -0.57 21.80
N ILE A 36 -16.12 0.62 21.51
CA ILE A 36 -14.67 0.92 21.58
C ILE A 36 -14.35 1.67 22.87
N MET A 37 -14.93 2.85 23.05
CA MET A 37 -14.69 3.69 24.22
C MET A 37 -15.81 4.70 24.47
N LEU A 38 -15.92 5.19 25.70
CA LEU A 38 -16.78 6.31 26.07
C LEU A 38 -15.96 7.60 26.16
N VAL A 39 -16.57 8.72 25.75
CA VAL A 39 -16.05 10.07 25.89
C VAL A 39 -17.04 10.87 26.72
N ASP A 40 -16.67 11.20 27.95
CA ASP A 40 -17.43 12.09 28.82
C ASP A 40 -17.06 13.55 28.53
N VAL A 41 -18.04 14.32 28.04
CA VAL A 41 -17.82 15.72 27.66
C VAL A 41 -18.18 16.64 28.83
N ASP A 42 -17.18 17.28 29.40
CA ASP A 42 -17.37 18.19 30.54
C ASP A 42 -18.21 19.42 30.16
N LYS A 43 -18.97 19.93 31.13
CA LYS A 43 -19.77 21.15 31.04
C LYS A 43 -18.94 22.39 30.78
N THR A 44 -17.74 22.41 31.38
CA THR A 44 -16.90 23.60 31.43
C THR A 44 -15.77 23.51 30.43
N GLY A 45 -16.01 24.03 29.22
CA GLY A 45 -14.92 24.35 28.30
C GLY A 45 -14.02 25.42 28.93
N ASN A 46 -12.80 25.06 29.31
CA ASN A 46 -11.86 25.99 29.91
C ASN A 46 -11.21 26.86 28.82
N GLY A 47 -11.96 27.87 28.33
CA GLY A 47 -11.52 28.82 27.31
C GLY A 47 -12.26 28.70 25.97
N SER A 48 -12.13 29.71 25.10
CA SER A 48 -12.63 29.60 23.73
C SER A 48 -11.67 28.74 22.90
N ASP A 49 -12.18 27.65 22.32
CA ASP A 49 -11.41 26.92 21.32
C ASP A 49 -11.32 27.77 20.04
N LYS A 50 -10.10 28.15 19.70
CA LYS A 50 -9.80 28.94 18.49
C LYS A 50 -9.23 28.06 17.38
N LYS A 51 -9.10 26.75 17.62
CA LYS A 51 -8.57 25.82 16.63
C LYS A 51 -9.67 25.55 15.62
N GLN A 52 -9.46 26.01 14.40
CA GLN A 52 -10.29 25.65 13.26
C GLN A 52 -9.52 24.65 12.42
N VAL A 53 -10.23 23.68 11.86
CA VAL A 53 -9.68 22.85 10.78
C VAL A 53 -9.78 23.69 9.51
N PRO A 54 -8.66 24.04 8.86
CA PRO A 54 -8.71 24.85 7.65
C PRO A 54 -9.34 24.05 6.51
N GLU A 55 -9.99 24.74 5.56
CA GLU A 55 -10.57 24.12 4.36
C GLU A 55 -9.50 23.46 3.47
N THR A 56 -8.26 23.94 3.55
CA THR A 56 -7.10 23.35 2.87
C THR A 56 -6.02 23.07 3.90
N LEU A 57 -5.68 21.80 4.09
CA LEU A 57 -4.60 21.38 4.98
C LEU A 57 -3.24 21.55 4.30
N THR A 58 -3.12 21.01 3.10
CA THR A 58 -1.90 21.02 2.28
C THR A 58 -2.28 20.77 0.81
N GLN A 59 -1.32 20.97 -0.09
CA GLN A 59 -1.36 20.42 -1.43
C GLN A 59 -0.55 19.12 -1.44
N VAL A 60 -1.10 18.07 -2.04
CA VAL A 60 -0.40 16.80 -2.27
C VAL A 60 0.02 16.80 -3.74
N PRO A 61 1.32 16.73 -4.06
CA PRO A 61 1.80 16.53 -5.42
C PRO A 61 1.23 15.24 -6.02
N ASP A 62 0.60 15.31 -7.19
CA ASP A 62 0.07 14.12 -7.87
C ASP A 62 1.17 13.43 -8.67
N ILE A 63 1.33 12.11 -8.50
CA ILE A 63 2.13 11.30 -9.41
C ILE A 63 1.26 10.99 -10.63
N PRO A 64 1.60 11.43 -11.86
CA PRO A 64 0.78 11.10 -13.02
C PRO A 64 1.07 9.66 -13.48
N LEU A 65 0.03 8.95 -13.94
CA LEU A 65 0.16 7.55 -14.39
C LEU A 65 1.23 7.36 -15.47
N ASN A 66 1.37 8.33 -16.38
CA ASN A 66 2.37 8.27 -17.45
C ASN A 66 3.81 8.54 -17.02
N ALA A 67 4.05 8.82 -15.72
CA ALA A 67 5.40 8.86 -15.16
C ALA A 67 5.91 7.47 -14.76
N ALA A 68 5.08 6.43 -14.80
CA ALA A 68 5.48 5.08 -14.44
C ALA A 68 6.51 4.53 -15.43
N ASP A 69 7.67 4.13 -14.90
CA ASP A 69 8.75 3.44 -15.60
C ASP A 69 8.46 1.93 -15.74
N ASN A 70 7.62 1.40 -14.84
CA ASN A 70 7.29 -0.02 -14.79
C ASN A 70 5.90 -0.25 -14.18
N GLU A 71 5.25 -1.35 -14.56
CA GLU A 71 4.00 -1.82 -13.98
C GLU A 71 4.19 -3.24 -13.45
N ARG A 72 3.73 -3.48 -12.22
CA ARG A 72 3.83 -4.79 -11.55
C ARG A 72 2.45 -5.36 -11.28
N TYR A 73 2.26 -6.63 -11.60
CA TYR A 73 1.11 -7.39 -11.15
C TYR A 73 1.47 -8.26 -9.93
N LEU A 74 0.79 -8.01 -8.81
CA LEU A 74 1.12 -8.56 -7.49
C LEU A 74 -0.10 -9.26 -6.89
N PRO A 75 -0.34 -10.54 -7.24
CA PRO A 75 -1.47 -11.29 -6.70
C PRO A 75 -1.26 -11.70 -5.23
N LEU A 76 -2.30 -11.54 -4.43
CA LEU A 76 -2.42 -12.04 -3.06
C LEU A 76 -3.08 -13.42 -3.10
N ILE A 77 -2.38 -14.45 -2.60
CA ILE A 77 -2.80 -15.84 -2.81
C ILE A 77 -2.88 -16.58 -1.47
N GLN A 78 -3.85 -17.49 -1.38
CA GLN A 78 -3.95 -18.46 -0.29
C GLN A 78 -3.47 -19.84 -0.79
N SER A 79 -2.64 -20.49 0.01
CA SER A 79 -2.11 -21.84 -0.19
C SER A 79 -2.19 -22.63 1.12
N ASP A 80 -1.66 -23.86 1.09
CA ASP A 80 -1.53 -24.72 2.26
C ASP A 80 -0.08 -25.14 2.44
N ASP A 81 0.38 -25.22 3.68
CA ASP A 81 1.68 -25.79 3.99
C ASP A 81 1.66 -27.34 4.05
N GLU A 82 2.81 -27.96 4.34
CA GLU A 82 2.93 -29.43 4.42
C GLU A 82 2.06 -30.10 5.49
N TYR A 83 1.52 -29.32 6.43
CA TYR A 83 0.62 -29.78 7.50
C TYR A 83 -0.85 -29.46 7.19
N GLY A 84 -1.15 -28.89 6.03
CA GLY A 84 -2.50 -28.47 5.64
C GLY A 84 -3.00 -27.23 6.39
N ARG A 85 -2.09 -26.39 6.88
CA ARG A 85 -2.44 -25.09 7.49
C ARG A 85 -2.48 -24.03 6.39
N PRO A 86 -3.46 -23.10 6.43
CA PRO A 86 -3.51 -22.02 5.46
C PRO A 86 -2.24 -21.16 5.57
N MET A 87 -1.70 -20.82 4.42
CA MET A 87 -0.55 -19.94 4.25
C MET A 87 -0.92 -18.88 3.22
N PHE A 88 -0.61 -17.63 3.51
CA PHE A 88 -0.85 -16.54 2.57
C PHE A 88 0.48 -16.06 2.00
N LEU A 89 0.49 -15.80 0.69
CA LEU A 89 1.71 -15.48 -0.06
C LEU A 89 1.46 -14.29 -0.99
N LEU A 90 2.56 -13.64 -1.33
CA LEU A 90 2.62 -12.54 -2.30
C LEU A 90 3.26 -13.07 -3.59
N GLY A 91 2.53 -12.99 -4.69
CA GLY A 91 2.99 -13.46 -6.00
C GLY A 91 3.50 -12.34 -6.90
N THR A 92 3.95 -12.75 -8.08
CA THR A 92 4.31 -11.85 -9.19
C THR A 92 3.62 -12.33 -10.48
N GLN A 93 3.75 -11.55 -11.55
CA GLN A 93 3.28 -11.95 -12.87
C GLN A 93 3.86 -13.30 -13.34
N GLU A 94 5.13 -13.56 -13.04
CA GLU A 94 5.83 -14.80 -13.41
C GLU A 94 5.56 -15.97 -12.46
N ASN A 95 5.23 -15.68 -11.19
CA ASN A 95 4.90 -16.69 -10.19
C ASN A 95 3.64 -16.28 -9.42
N GLN A 96 2.49 -16.57 -10.03
CA GLN A 96 1.17 -16.34 -9.44
C GLN A 96 0.80 -17.35 -8.35
N SER A 97 1.66 -18.34 -8.05
CA SER A 97 1.46 -19.24 -6.90
C SER A 97 2.04 -18.67 -5.60
N GLY A 98 2.76 -17.54 -5.67
CA GLY A 98 3.31 -16.87 -4.51
C GLY A 98 4.77 -17.23 -4.27
N HIS A 99 5.46 -16.33 -3.60
CA HIS A 99 6.84 -16.50 -3.12
C HIS A 99 6.85 -16.52 -1.60
N LYS A 100 7.78 -17.27 -1.03
CA LYS A 100 8.06 -17.25 0.42
C LYS A 100 8.90 -16.05 0.78
N LEU A 101 8.90 -15.67 2.05
CA LEU A 101 9.78 -14.62 2.59
C LEU A 101 11.25 -14.87 2.26
N THR A 102 11.68 -16.13 2.35
CA THR A 102 13.08 -16.54 2.15
C THR A 102 13.51 -16.66 0.69
N ASP A 103 12.58 -16.52 -0.26
CA ASP A 103 12.91 -16.56 -1.69
C ASP A 103 13.62 -15.25 -2.10
N PRO A 104 14.48 -15.25 -3.14
CA PRO A 104 15.16 -14.03 -3.60
C PRO A 104 14.19 -12.89 -3.92
N ALA A 105 14.58 -11.63 -3.65
CA ALA A 105 13.74 -10.46 -3.93
C ALA A 105 13.35 -10.36 -5.41
N THR A 106 12.10 -10.00 -5.65
CA THR A 106 11.50 -9.80 -6.98
C THR A 106 11.18 -8.32 -7.22
N GLU A 107 10.73 -7.63 -6.19
CA GLU A 107 10.48 -6.19 -6.19
C GLU A 107 11.81 -5.48 -5.96
N THR A 108 12.43 -5.06 -7.07
CA THR A 108 13.83 -4.60 -7.10
C THR A 108 13.99 -3.25 -7.84
N PRO A 109 13.17 -2.21 -7.52
CA PRO A 109 13.18 -0.94 -8.23
C PRO A 109 14.51 -0.20 -8.04
N THR A 110 14.86 0.68 -8.99
CA THR A 110 15.97 1.61 -8.84
C THR A 110 15.50 2.87 -8.13
N VAL A 111 16.35 3.48 -7.30
CA VAL A 111 16.05 4.77 -6.68
C VAL A 111 15.77 5.82 -7.77
N GLY A 112 14.66 6.54 -7.61
CA GLY A 112 14.10 7.47 -8.58
C GLY A 112 13.04 6.88 -9.51
N ASP A 113 12.89 5.55 -9.58
CA ASP A 113 11.86 4.92 -10.40
C ASP A 113 10.46 5.26 -9.86
N THR A 114 9.52 5.45 -10.77
CA THR A 114 8.09 5.46 -10.47
C THR A 114 7.47 4.18 -11.01
N GLU A 115 6.73 3.44 -10.20
CA GLU A 115 6.07 2.21 -10.62
C GLU A 115 4.58 2.24 -10.33
N VAL A 116 3.80 1.52 -11.15
CA VAL A 116 2.43 1.13 -10.79
C VAL A 116 2.46 -0.27 -10.19
N TRP A 117 1.93 -0.41 -8.97
CA TRP A 117 1.73 -1.71 -8.34
C TRP A 117 0.24 -2.07 -8.38
N SER A 118 -0.11 -3.03 -9.22
CA SER A 118 -1.45 -3.60 -9.37
C SER A 118 -1.60 -4.78 -8.41
N VAL A 119 -2.10 -4.51 -7.20
CA VAL A 119 -2.22 -5.49 -6.13
C VAL A 119 -3.59 -6.18 -6.21
N ALA A 120 -3.59 -7.46 -6.53
CA ALA A 120 -4.78 -8.22 -6.92
C ALA A 120 -5.16 -9.24 -5.84
N ASN A 121 -6.30 -9.06 -5.16
CA ASN A 121 -6.69 -9.97 -4.09
C ASN A 121 -7.51 -11.16 -4.62
N LEU A 122 -6.82 -12.30 -4.76
CA LEU A 122 -7.41 -13.57 -5.19
C LEU A 122 -7.95 -14.41 -4.01
N THR A 123 -7.90 -13.88 -2.79
CA THR A 123 -8.34 -14.58 -1.57
C THR A 123 -9.76 -14.19 -1.16
N GLY A 124 -10.31 -14.91 -0.19
CA GLY A 124 -11.67 -14.67 0.35
C GLY A 124 -11.79 -13.54 1.37
N MET A 125 -10.70 -12.88 1.78
CA MET A 125 -10.72 -11.83 2.81
C MET A 125 -9.86 -10.61 2.45
N SER A 126 -10.16 -9.45 3.07
CA SER A 126 -9.43 -8.21 2.84
C SER A 126 -8.02 -8.27 3.43
N HIS A 127 -7.03 -7.70 2.74
CA HIS A 127 -5.64 -7.60 3.22
C HIS A 127 -5.18 -6.15 3.29
N PRO A 128 -4.76 -5.63 4.46
CA PRO A 128 -4.06 -4.35 4.55
C PRO A 128 -2.62 -4.53 4.07
N ILE A 129 -2.29 -4.05 2.88
CA ILE A 129 -0.94 -4.17 2.30
C ILE A 129 -0.12 -2.94 2.67
N HIS A 130 1.03 -3.17 3.29
CA HIS A 130 2.00 -2.17 3.73
C HIS A 130 3.29 -2.26 2.91
N LEU A 131 3.82 -1.11 2.50
CA LEU A 131 5.15 -0.99 1.89
C LEU A 131 6.05 -0.17 2.83
N HIS A 132 7.23 -0.69 3.15
CA HIS A 132 8.25 0.08 3.87
C HIS A 132 8.90 1.10 2.92
N LEU A 133 9.64 2.05 3.50
CA LEU A 133 10.35 3.16 2.84
C LEU A 133 9.44 4.20 2.17
N VAL A 134 8.60 3.76 1.25
CA VAL A 134 7.83 4.62 0.35
C VAL A 134 6.51 5.05 0.98
N HIS A 135 5.99 6.17 0.48
CA HIS A 135 4.56 6.44 0.54
C HIS A 135 4.05 6.42 -0.91
N PHE A 136 2.83 5.99 -1.11
CA PHE A 136 2.22 5.82 -2.41
C PHE A 136 0.87 6.54 -2.50
N GLN A 137 0.43 6.78 -3.72
CA GLN A 137 -0.90 7.28 -4.02
C GLN A 137 -1.77 6.13 -4.52
N VAL A 138 -2.99 6.03 -4.01
CA VAL A 138 -3.96 5.08 -4.55
C VAL A 138 -4.51 5.70 -5.83
N LEU A 139 -4.25 5.06 -6.98
CA LEU A 139 -4.77 5.52 -8.26
C LEU A 139 -6.27 5.22 -8.37
N GLY A 140 -6.67 4.03 -7.93
CA GLY A 140 -8.05 3.57 -7.97
C GLY A 140 -8.15 2.06 -7.87
N ARG A 141 -9.35 1.53 -8.09
CA ARG A 141 -9.64 0.11 -7.94
C ARG A 141 -10.51 -0.41 -9.08
N GLN A 142 -10.31 -1.65 -9.46
CA GLN A 142 -11.19 -2.35 -10.38
C GLN A 142 -11.39 -3.82 -9.98
N SER A 143 -12.19 -4.54 -10.76
CA SER A 143 -12.49 -5.95 -10.55
C SER A 143 -11.24 -6.82 -10.82
N ILE A 144 -11.18 -7.98 -10.17
CA ILE A 144 -10.18 -9.03 -10.41
C ILE A 144 -10.25 -9.67 -11.81
N GLU A 145 -11.24 -9.28 -12.61
CA GLU A 145 -11.32 -9.63 -14.03
C GLU A 145 -10.25 -8.92 -14.87
N TYR A 146 -9.57 -7.91 -14.31
CA TYR A 146 -8.41 -7.25 -14.92
C TYR A 146 -7.29 -8.26 -15.23
N ASP A 147 -6.90 -8.35 -16.50
CA ASP A 147 -5.77 -9.14 -16.98
C ASP A 147 -4.59 -8.21 -17.32
N PRO A 148 -3.50 -8.20 -16.52
CA PRO A 148 -2.35 -7.32 -16.77
C PRO A 148 -1.63 -7.61 -18.10
N ALA A 149 -1.90 -8.75 -18.77
CA ALA A 149 -1.31 -9.08 -20.05
C ALA A 149 -2.09 -8.53 -21.26
N GLU A 150 -3.38 -8.22 -21.08
CA GLU A 150 -4.30 -7.83 -22.15
C GLU A 150 -4.94 -6.46 -21.93
N ASP A 151 -5.02 -6.00 -20.67
CA ASP A 151 -5.69 -4.76 -20.27
C ASP A 151 -4.70 -3.66 -19.85
N ASP A 152 -4.84 -2.48 -20.45
CA ASP A 152 -4.20 -1.25 -19.99
C ASP A 152 -4.94 -0.66 -18.77
N ILE A 153 -4.24 0.10 -17.92
CA ILE A 153 -4.88 0.81 -16.80
C ILE A 153 -5.55 2.09 -17.31
N ASP A 154 -6.88 2.08 -17.47
CA ASP A 154 -7.67 3.30 -17.74
C ASP A 154 -8.15 3.95 -16.43
N GLN A 155 -7.50 5.05 -16.03
CA GLN A 155 -7.86 5.82 -14.84
C GLN A 155 -9.34 6.28 -14.82
N ASN A 156 -9.98 6.46 -15.99
CA ASN A 156 -11.39 6.89 -16.06
C ASN A 156 -12.38 5.77 -15.76
N GLU A 157 -11.95 4.51 -15.83
CA GLU A 157 -12.80 3.34 -15.55
C GLU A 157 -12.60 2.81 -14.12
N LEU A 158 -11.56 3.28 -13.42
CA LEU A 158 -11.30 2.90 -12.05
C LEU A 158 -12.35 3.50 -11.10
N ARG A 159 -12.69 2.72 -10.06
CA ARG A 159 -13.38 3.26 -8.89
C ARG A 159 -12.41 4.14 -8.12
N ASP A 160 -12.84 5.37 -7.84
CA ASP A 160 -12.04 6.36 -7.12
C ASP A 160 -11.53 5.86 -5.75
N PRO A 161 -10.35 6.34 -5.31
CA PRO A 161 -9.89 6.16 -3.94
C PRO A 161 -10.91 6.71 -2.93
N LYS A 162 -10.97 6.10 -1.75
CA LYS A 162 -11.81 6.63 -0.66
C LYS A 162 -11.30 8.02 -0.28
N PRO A 163 -12.14 8.92 0.27
CA PRO A 163 -11.70 10.27 0.61
C PRO A 163 -10.47 10.35 1.52
N PHE A 164 -10.29 9.38 2.41
CA PHE A 164 -9.13 9.30 3.31
C PHE A 164 -7.89 8.64 2.70
N GLU A 165 -7.96 8.20 1.44
CA GLU A 165 -6.86 7.59 0.69
C GLU A 165 -6.31 8.54 -0.40
N GLN A 166 -6.93 9.72 -0.59
CA GLN A 166 -6.58 10.71 -1.64
C GLN A 166 -5.32 11.54 -1.29
N GLY A 167 -4.35 10.94 -0.60
CA GLY A 167 -3.09 11.55 -0.23
C GLY A 167 -1.95 10.53 -0.28
N TRP A 168 -0.91 10.77 0.53
CA TRP A 168 0.17 9.81 0.73
C TRP A 168 -0.26 8.73 1.73
N ASN A 169 -0.17 7.46 1.32
CA ASN A 169 -0.47 6.29 2.14
C ASN A 169 0.77 5.39 2.20
N ASP A 170 0.90 4.61 3.26
CA ASP A 170 1.87 3.51 3.38
C ASP A 170 1.17 2.15 3.56
N VAL A 171 -0.14 2.16 3.83
CA VAL A 171 -1.00 0.99 3.97
C VAL A 171 -2.29 1.19 3.17
N VAL A 172 -2.74 0.14 2.47
CA VAL A 172 -4.02 0.14 1.76
C VAL A 172 -4.76 -1.19 1.93
N SER A 173 -6.06 -1.13 2.20
CA SER A 173 -6.89 -2.35 2.22
C SER A 173 -7.25 -2.79 0.80
N VAL A 174 -6.93 -4.04 0.47
CA VAL A 174 -7.26 -4.72 -0.79
C VAL A 174 -8.35 -5.74 -0.49
N ASN A 175 -9.58 -5.46 -0.87
CA ASN A 175 -10.73 -6.33 -0.58
C ASN A 175 -10.78 -7.54 -1.52
N PRO A 176 -11.51 -8.62 -1.15
CA PRO A 176 -11.68 -9.78 -2.04
C PRO A 176 -12.23 -9.40 -3.40
N GLY A 177 -11.59 -9.86 -4.47
CA GLY A 177 -12.02 -9.59 -5.85
C GLY A 177 -11.70 -8.18 -6.35
N ASP A 178 -10.96 -7.38 -5.58
CA ASP A 178 -10.43 -6.09 -6.04
C ASP A 178 -8.98 -6.23 -6.55
N VAL A 179 -8.68 -5.47 -7.60
CA VAL A 179 -7.32 -5.01 -7.92
C VAL A 179 -7.22 -3.55 -7.50
N VAL A 180 -6.21 -3.22 -6.70
CA VAL A 180 -5.91 -1.84 -6.29
C VAL A 180 -4.63 -1.41 -6.99
N HIS A 181 -4.69 -0.31 -7.75
CA HIS A 181 -3.52 0.26 -8.43
C HIS A 181 -2.90 1.34 -7.55
N LEU A 182 -1.61 1.20 -7.28
CA LEU A 182 -0.82 2.12 -6.46
C LEU A 182 0.24 2.79 -7.33
N LEU A 183 0.40 4.10 -7.21
CA LEU A 183 1.53 4.83 -7.76
C LEU A 183 2.61 4.98 -6.69
N VAL A 184 3.74 4.34 -6.93
CA VAL A 184 4.85 4.23 -5.97
C VAL A 184 6.08 4.90 -6.56
N HIS A 185 6.59 5.93 -5.89
CA HIS A 185 7.85 6.58 -6.27
C HIS A 185 8.96 6.21 -5.28
N PHE A 186 10.07 5.68 -5.79
CA PHE A 186 11.19 5.20 -4.98
C PHE A 186 12.27 6.27 -4.78
N GLY A 187 11.92 7.39 -4.15
CA GLY A 187 12.88 8.47 -3.94
C GLY A 187 12.25 9.78 -3.47
N GLU A 188 13.00 10.86 -3.63
CA GLU A 188 12.53 12.23 -3.44
C GLU A 188 11.49 12.62 -4.51
N TYR A 189 10.36 13.20 -4.10
CA TYR A 189 9.32 13.67 -5.00
C TYR A 189 8.78 15.06 -4.62
N GLU A 190 9.02 16.06 -5.48
CA GLU A 190 8.58 17.45 -5.30
C GLU A 190 8.89 18.09 -3.93
N GLY A 191 10.09 17.83 -3.41
CA GLY A 191 10.59 18.27 -2.11
C GLY A 191 10.13 17.41 -0.93
N LEU A 192 9.48 16.28 -1.19
CA LEU A 192 9.02 15.32 -0.18
C LEU A 192 9.87 14.05 -0.22
N PHE A 193 9.94 13.35 0.92
CA PHE A 193 10.70 12.10 1.09
C PHE A 193 12.20 12.26 0.80
N ASN A 194 12.94 11.15 0.74
CA ASN A 194 14.38 11.16 0.49
C ASN A 194 14.78 9.93 -0.34
N ASP A 195 15.79 10.10 -1.18
CA ASP A 195 16.44 8.99 -1.86
C ASP A 195 17.09 8.04 -0.83
N GLN A 196 16.65 6.78 -0.84
CA GLN A 196 17.26 5.73 -0.04
C GLN A 196 17.31 4.43 -0.82
N THR A 197 18.46 3.77 -0.77
CA THR A 197 18.69 2.43 -1.33
C THR A 197 18.83 1.43 -0.19
N GLY A 198 18.44 0.17 -0.40
CA GLY A 198 18.63 -0.88 0.60
C GLY A 198 17.58 -1.98 0.56
N GLU A 199 17.61 -2.80 1.59
CA GLU A 199 16.64 -3.89 1.80
C GLU A 199 15.54 -3.42 2.76
N TYR A 200 14.30 -3.56 2.31
CA TYR A 200 13.06 -3.19 2.97
C TYR A 200 12.06 -4.34 2.82
N MET A 201 10.85 -4.15 3.35
CA MET A 201 9.78 -5.15 3.28
C MET A 201 8.51 -4.57 2.67
N TRP A 202 7.72 -5.44 2.04
CA TRP A 202 6.31 -5.17 1.80
C TRP A 202 5.51 -6.41 2.18
N HIS A 203 4.36 -6.20 2.81
CA HIS A 203 3.63 -7.30 3.45
C HIS A 203 2.17 -6.98 3.71
N CYS A 204 1.39 -8.04 3.96
CA CYS A 204 0.13 -7.89 4.65
C CYS A 204 0.38 -7.51 6.11
N HIS A 205 -0.39 -6.57 6.65
CA HIS A 205 -0.28 -6.07 8.02
C HIS A 205 -1.28 -6.75 8.97
N MET A 206 -1.89 -7.86 8.56
CA MET A 206 -2.45 -8.83 9.50
C MET A 206 -1.31 -9.73 9.97
N ILE A 207 -0.93 -9.59 11.24
CA ILE A 207 0.27 -10.22 11.81
C ILE A 207 0.26 -11.74 11.59
N GLU A 208 -0.89 -12.38 11.72
CA GLU A 208 -1.02 -13.83 11.50
C GLU A 208 -0.73 -14.24 10.05
N HIS A 209 -1.03 -13.37 9.08
CA HIS A 209 -0.68 -13.61 7.67
C HIS A 209 0.77 -13.23 7.41
N GLU A 210 1.25 -12.12 7.97
CA GLU A 210 2.64 -11.65 7.89
C GLU A 210 3.62 -12.74 8.35
N ASP A 211 3.38 -13.33 9.52
CA ASP A 211 4.24 -14.34 10.15
C ASP A 211 4.22 -15.70 9.42
N HIS A 212 3.26 -15.94 8.50
CA HIS A 212 3.07 -17.25 7.85
C HIS A 212 2.36 -17.14 6.48
N ASP A 213 2.90 -16.48 5.46
CA ASP A 213 4.25 -15.96 5.23
C ASP A 213 4.13 -14.78 4.25
N MET A 214 3.13 -13.92 4.46
CA MET A 214 2.62 -12.94 3.50
C MET A 214 3.45 -11.66 3.49
N MET A 215 4.76 -11.84 3.37
CA MET A 215 5.77 -10.81 3.46
C MET A 215 6.92 -11.11 2.49
N ARG A 216 7.39 -10.07 1.80
CA ARG A 216 8.43 -10.18 0.78
C ARG A 216 9.49 -9.08 0.92
N PRO A 217 10.76 -9.39 0.64
CA PRO A 217 11.81 -8.39 0.55
C PRO A 217 11.57 -7.46 -0.65
N LEU A 218 11.73 -6.17 -0.40
CA LEU A 218 11.76 -5.07 -1.36
C LEU A 218 13.19 -4.53 -1.39
N HIS A 219 13.87 -4.58 -2.53
CA HIS A 219 15.26 -4.16 -2.64
C HIS A 219 15.42 -2.95 -3.56
N VAL A 220 15.60 -1.76 -2.98
CA VAL A 220 15.77 -0.52 -3.75
C VAL A 220 17.24 -0.36 -4.14
N GLN A 221 17.50 -0.42 -5.44
CA GLN A 221 18.84 -0.39 -6.04
C GLN A 221 19.34 1.05 -6.24
N PRO A 222 20.66 1.29 -6.18
CA PRO A 222 21.22 2.56 -6.64
C PRO A 222 21.08 2.72 -8.16
N VAL A 223 21.07 3.95 -8.65
CA VAL A 223 21.18 4.23 -10.08
C VAL A 223 22.46 3.57 -10.62
N PRO A 224 22.40 2.79 -11.71
CA PRO A 224 23.58 2.19 -12.31
C PRO A 224 24.61 3.27 -12.67
N GLU A 225 25.88 3.06 -12.28
CA GLU A 225 26.96 3.96 -12.72
C GLU A 225 27.10 3.88 -14.25
N GLU A 226 27.08 5.03 -14.94
CA GLU A 226 27.41 5.06 -16.37
C GLU A 226 28.87 4.62 -16.56
N GLU A 227 29.08 3.49 -17.24
CA GLU A 227 30.42 3.04 -17.65
C GLU A 227 31.10 4.16 -18.46
N PRO A 228 32.33 4.60 -18.09
CA PRO A 228 33.01 5.66 -18.83
C PRO A 228 33.22 5.21 -20.28
N SER A 229 32.74 6.03 -21.23
CA SER A 229 32.87 5.73 -22.66
C SER A 229 34.34 5.47 -22.99
N SER A 230 34.66 4.28 -23.48
CA SER A 230 35.99 3.90 -23.93
C SER A 230 36.32 4.61 -25.26
N ASN A 231 36.60 5.90 -25.19
CA ASN A 231 37.08 6.70 -26.32
C ASN A 231 38.12 7.72 -25.85
N GLU A 232 39.15 7.24 -25.16
CA GLU A 232 40.46 7.90 -25.19
C GLU A 232 41.39 7.09 -26.10
N GLU A 233 41.41 7.48 -27.38
CA GLU A 233 42.53 7.19 -28.28
C GLU A 233 43.81 7.69 -27.60
N THR A 234 44.67 6.74 -27.22
CA THR A 234 46.01 7.04 -26.71
C THR A 234 46.86 7.62 -27.85
N ASP A 235 46.94 8.96 -27.92
CA ASP A 235 47.91 9.65 -28.77
C ASP A 235 49.33 9.40 -28.22
N SER A 236 49.93 8.31 -28.67
CA SER A 236 51.32 7.96 -28.39
C SER A 236 52.27 8.88 -29.16
N ARG A 237 52.45 10.12 -28.67
CA ARG A 237 53.60 10.95 -29.03
C ARG A 237 54.73 10.76 -28.02
N SER A 238 55.67 9.92 -28.42
CA SER A 238 56.99 9.76 -27.82
C SER A 238 57.84 11.02 -28.01
N TRP A 239 58.57 11.40 -26.96
CA TRP A 239 59.75 12.26 -27.02
C TRP A 239 61.00 11.39 -26.92
#